data_AF-A0A845MD73-F1
#
_entry.id   AF-A0A845MD73-F1
#
_cell.length_a   1.000
_cell.length_b   1.000
_cell.length_c   1.000
_cell.angle_alpha   90.00
_cell.angle_beta   90.00
_cell.angle_gamma   90.00
#
_symmetry.space_group_name_H-M   'P 1'
#
loop_
_entity.id
_entity.type
_entity.pdbx_description
1 polymer ?
#
loop_
_entity_poly.entity_id
_entity_poly.type
_entity_poly.pdbx_seq_one_letter_code
_entity_poly.pdbx_strand_id
1 'polypeptide(L)'
;MSKVRNFLIAALAAFLVFPSVSTAKDVSISAFKGDWRGNAISESSVSVNFAITSRDIDVNIQPTDDGDFTITWRTLLRQKGTPEDPKEVLKETTLTFVKTERPNFWHSGQGGDIFAGDTISWAQLRKQTLTIYVMAISEVGDYDMQVYKRTLTGVNMELDFTAIRDGAVRRTAKGRLILFGK
;
A
#
# COMPACT_ATOMS: atom_id res chain seq x y z
N MET A 1 -82.48 11.22 -5.11
CA MET A 1 -82.18 10.03 -5.94
C MET A 1 -80.70 10.03 -6.29
N SER A 2 -79.96 8.95 -5.93
CA SER A 2 -78.75 8.39 -6.58
C SER A 2 -77.51 9.30 -6.72
N LYS A 3 -76.29 9.02 -6.21
CA LYS A 3 -75.62 7.73 -5.91
C LYS A 3 -74.37 7.95 -5.02
N VAL A 4 -74.15 6.99 -4.13
CA VAL A 4 -72.95 6.71 -3.34
C VAL A 4 -71.83 6.17 -4.23
N ARG A 5 -70.55 6.53 -3.99
CA ARG A 5 -69.42 5.57 -4.03
C ARG A 5 -68.14 6.05 -3.33
N ASN A 6 -67.82 5.38 -2.22
CA ASN A 6 -66.53 5.34 -1.52
C ASN A 6 -65.36 5.03 -2.47
N PHE A 7 -64.16 5.56 -2.21
CA PHE A 7 -62.85 4.88 -2.35
C PHE A 7 -61.82 5.72 -1.57
N LEU A 8 -61.49 5.34 -0.33
CA LEU A 8 -60.38 4.47 0.07
C LEU A 8 -59.05 5.23 0.28
N ILE A 9 -58.70 5.27 1.56
CA ILE A 9 -57.43 5.59 2.19
C ILE A 9 -56.26 4.98 1.40
N ALA A 10 -55.31 5.81 0.97
CA ALA A 10 -53.92 5.40 0.77
C ALA A 10 -53.03 6.67 0.71
N ALA A 11 -52.67 7.19 1.89
CA ALA A 11 -51.52 8.09 2.01
C ALA A 11 -50.27 7.26 1.71
N LEU A 12 -49.91 7.16 0.43
CA LEU A 12 -48.68 6.55 -0.03
C LEU A 12 -47.53 7.51 0.30
N ALA A 13 -47.06 7.43 1.54
CA ALA A 13 -45.78 8.01 1.95
C ALA A 13 -44.70 7.35 1.08
N ALA A 14 -44.32 8.03 0.01
CA ALA A 14 -43.16 7.69 -0.78
C ALA A 14 -41.92 7.82 0.10
N PHE A 15 -41.53 6.72 0.74
CA PHE A 15 -40.22 6.58 1.36
C PHE A 15 -39.18 6.72 0.24
N LEU A 16 -38.65 7.93 0.09
CA LEU A 16 -37.41 8.19 -0.63
C LEU A 16 -36.31 7.43 0.11
N VAL A 17 -36.06 6.19 -0.31
CA VAL A 17 -34.88 5.43 0.08
C VAL A 17 -33.70 6.11 -0.61
N PHE A 18 -33.15 7.15 0.03
CA PHE A 18 -31.85 7.67 -0.36
C PHE A 18 -30.84 6.54 -0.12
N PRO A 19 -30.10 6.07 -1.15
CA PRO A 19 -29.02 5.14 -0.91
C PRO A 19 -27.97 5.88 -0.07
N SER A 20 -27.90 5.53 1.21
CA SER A 20 -26.80 5.93 2.08
C SER A 20 -25.51 5.39 1.46
N VAL A 21 -24.74 6.25 0.81
CA VAL A 21 -23.40 5.92 0.36
C VAL A 21 -22.58 5.64 1.61
N SER A 22 -22.48 4.37 1.98
CA SER A 22 -21.65 3.92 3.09
C SER A 22 -20.20 4.16 2.69
N THR A 23 -19.64 5.28 3.16
CA THR A 23 -18.19 5.48 3.13
C THR A 23 -17.61 4.51 4.17
N ALA A 24 -16.99 3.44 3.69
CA ALA A 24 -16.21 2.55 4.55
C ALA A 24 -15.17 3.39 5.32
N LYS A 25 -15.26 3.36 6.65
CA LYS A 25 -14.33 4.04 7.54
C LYS A 25 -12.92 3.48 7.33
N ASP A 26 -11.91 4.33 7.47
CA ASP A 26 -10.51 3.91 7.49
C ASP A 26 -10.26 2.96 8.67
N VAL A 27 -9.53 1.87 8.43
CA VAL A 27 -9.05 0.99 9.49
C VAL A 27 -7.96 1.69 10.30
N SER A 28 -7.68 1.21 11.50
CA SER A 28 -6.51 1.67 12.27
C SER A 28 -5.21 1.11 11.67
N ILE A 29 -4.09 1.84 11.80
CA ILE A 29 -2.75 1.31 11.50
C ILE A 29 -2.44 0.02 12.27
N SER A 30 -3.02 -0.14 13.47
CA SER A 30 -2.92 -1.38 14.28
C SER A 30 -3.44 -2.62 13.54
N ALA A 31 -4.35 -2.48 12.56
CA ALA A 31 -4.85 -3.60 11.77
C ALA A 31 -3.77 -4.23 10.86
N PHE A 32 -2.67 -3.51 10.62
CA PHE A 32 -1.54 -3.98 9.82
C PHE A 32 -0.46 -4.68 10.64
N LYS A 33 -0.56 -4.69 11.98
CA LYS A 33 0.47 -5.20 12.88
C LYS A 33 0.84 -6.66 12.57
N GLY A 34 2.14 -6.94 12.57
CA GLY A 34 2.69 -8.29 12.51
C GLY A 34 3.62 -8.53 11.31
N ASP A 35 4.03 -9.78 11.15
CA ASP A 35 4.89 -10.26 10.07
C ASP A 35 4.04 -10.78 8.91
N TRP A 36 4.21 -10.22 7.72
CA TRP A 36 3.49 -10.60 6.52
C TRP A 36 4.46 -11.20 5.51
N ARG A 37 4.18 -12.42 5.06
CA ARG A 37 5.07 -13.15 4.14
C ARG A 37 4.34 -13.64 2.92
N GLY A 38 5.03 -13.66 1.79
CA GLY A 38 4.48 -14.21 0.55
C GLY A 38 5.36 -13.92 -0.64
N ASN A 39 4.76 -13.98 -1.81
CA ASN A 39 5.44 -13.82 -3.08
C ASN A 39 4.80 -12.69 -3.90
N ALA A 40 5.61 -12.00 -4.68
CA ALA A 40 5.14 -11.04 -5.67
C ALA A 40 5.77 -11.30 -7.04
N ILE A 41 4.97 -11.16 -8.08
CA ILE A 41 5.42 -11.13 -9.46
C ILE A 41 5.80 -9.69 -9.77
N SER A 42 7.05 -9.47 -10.18
CA SER A 42 7.57 -8.17 -10.55
C SER A 42 7.85 -8.09 -12.04
N GLU A 43 7.35 -7.03 -12.65
CA GLU A 43 7.54 -6.72 -14.06
C GLU A 43 8.44 -5.50 -14.22
N SER A 44 9.40 -5.55 -15.14
CA SER A 44 10.39 -4.50 -15.36
C SER A 44 10.34 -4.07 -16.83
N SER A 45 10.00 -2.80 -17.09
CA SER A 45 9.97 -2.25 -18.46
C SER A 45 11.37 -2.03 -19.05
N VAL A 46 12.41 -2.19 -18.24
CA VAL A 46 13.78 -1.76 -18.54
C VAL A 46 14.80 -2.90 -18.47
N SER A 47 14.34 -4.12 -18.17
CA SER A 47 15.19 -5.31 -18.17
C SER A 47 14.73 -6.24 -19.28
N VAL A 48 15.59 -6.44 -20.27
CA VAL A 48 15.30 -7.35 -21.39
C VAL A 48 15.44 -8.82 -20.96
N ASN A 49 16.36 -9.10 -20.03
CA ASN A 49 16.67 -10.46 -19.57
C ASN A 49 15.77 -10.94 -18.41
N PHE A 50 15.26 -10.01 -17.60
CA PHE A 50 14.42 -10.31 -16.44
C PHE A 50 13.20 -9.40 -16.44
N ALA A 51 12.46 -9.41 -17.55
CA ALA A 51 11.23 -8.65 -17.70
C ALA A 51 10.18 -9.05 -16.65
N ILE A 52 10.15 -10.32 -16.22
CA ILE A 52 9.27 -10.86 -15.18
C ILE A 52 10.09 -11.69 -14.18
N THR A 53 9.89 -11.47 -12.87
CA THR A 53 10.58 -12.21 -11.79
C THR A 53 9.64 -12.47 -10.62
N SER A 54 9.69 -13.66 -10.02
CA SER A 54 9.07 -13.89 -8.71
C SER A 54 10.02 -13.43 -7.59
N ARG A 55 9.47 -12.80 -6.56
CA ARG A 55 10.23 -12.29 -5.41
C ARG A 55 9.58 -12.76 -4.11
N ASP A 56 10.37 -13.39 -3.26
CA ASP A 56 9.96 -13.64 -1.87
C ASP A 56 10.01 -12.32 -1.09
N ILE A 57 8.91 -12.00 -0.41
CA ILE A 57 8.72 -10.75 0.30
C ILE A 57 8.28 -11.03 1.74
N ASP A 58 8.93 -10.31 2.66
CA ASP A 58 8.59 -10.24 4.08
C ASP A 58 8.35 -8.77 4.42
N VAL A 59 7.27 -8.49 5.17
CA VAL A 59 6.91 -7.16 5.63
C VAL A 59 6.51 -7.26 7.10
N ASN A 60 7.30 -6.66 7.98
CA ASN A 60 6.97 -6.52 9.39
C ASN A 60 6.46 -5.10 9.66
N ILE A 61 5.30 -4.97 10.31
CA ILE A 61 4.71 -3.68 10.69
C ILE A 61 4.48 -3.67 12.19
N GLN A 62 5.02 -2.65 12.87
CA GLN A 62 4.95 -2.46 14.32
C GLN A 62 4.40 -1.08 14.65
N PRO A 63 3.08 -0.95 14.81
CA PRO A 63 2.45 0.27 15.29
C PRO A 63 2.66 0.45 16.79
N THR A 64 2.80 1.68 17.24
CA THR A 64 2.80 2.08 18.66
C THR A 64 1.38 2.47 19.09
N ASP A 65 1.16 2.53 20.41
CA ASP A 65 -0.14 2.95 20.97
C ASP A 65 -0.43 4.44 20.66
N ASP A 66 0.61 5.25 20.45
CA ASP A 66 0.49 6.68 20.13
C ASP A 66 0.12 6.95 18.66
N GLY A 67 0.10 5.91 17.83
CA GLY A 67 -0.29 5.95 16.42
C GLY A 67 0.88 6.07 15.44
N ASP A 68 2.12 6.11 15.92
CA ASP A 68 3.33 5.99 15.09
C ASP A 68 3.52 4.53 14.67
N PHE A 69 4.41 4.25 13.71
CA PHE A 69 4.74 2.88 13.38
C PHE A 69 6.12 2.74 12.74
N THR A 70 6.72 1.57 12.92
CA THR A 70 7.90 1.14 12.17
C THR A 70 7.48 0.07 11.18
N ILE A 71 8.04 0.11 9.98
CA ILE A 71 7.86 -0.93 8.96
C ILE A 71 9.22 -1.34 8.42
N THR A 72 9.44 -2.65 8.39
CA THR A 72 10.58 -3.28 7.74
C THR A 72 10.07 -4.14 6.61
N TRP A 73 10.63 -4.02 5.41
CA TRP A 73 10.36 -4.97 4.35
C TRP A 73 11.65 -5.52 3.76
N ARG A 74 11.59 -6.79 3.40
CA ARG A 74 12.68 -7.55 2.82
C ARG A 74 12.27 -8.15 1.50
N THR A 75 13.20 -8.19 0.56
CA THR A 75 13.01 -8.82 -0.75
C THR A 75 14.22 -9.66 -1.07
N LEU A 76 13.98 -10.96 -1.31
CA LEU A 76 15.02 -11.88 -1.75
C LEU A 76 15.16 -11.79 -3.28
N LEU A 77 16.33 -11.40 -3.75
CA LEU A 77 16.62 -11.21 -5.16
C LEU A 77 17.46 -12.36 -5.70
N ARG A 78 16.97 -13.04 -6.73
CA ARG A 78 17.68 -14.09 -7.49
C ARG A 78 18.08 -13.57 -8.86
N GLN A 79 18.87 -12.48 -8.89
CA GLN A 79 19.20 -11.74 -10.14
C GLN A 79 20.70 -11.74 -10.49
N LYS A 80 21.51 -12.53 -9.78
CA LYS A 80 22.96 -12.69 -10.01
C LYS A 80 23.29 -14.18 -10.06
N GLY A 81 24.45 -14.56 -10.59
CA GLY A 81 24.83 -15.97 -10.78
C GLY A 81 24.51 -16.48 -12.19
N THR A 82 24.34 -17.78 -12.35
CA THR A 82 23.81 -18.39 -13.59
C THR A 82 22.34 -18.78 -13.39
N PRO A 83 21.56 -18.98 -14.46
CA PRO A 83 20.19 -19.48 -14.33
C PRO A 83 20.09 -20.78 -13.51
N GLU A 84 21.12 -21.62 -13.56
CA GLU A 84 21.21 -22.90 -12.86
C GLU A 84 21.70 -22.76 -11.40
N ASP A 85 22.34 -21.64 -11.04
CA ASP A 85 22.82 -21.32 -9.68
C ASP A 85 22.64 -19.81 -9.39
N PRO A 86 21.41 -19.37 -9.08
CA PRO A 86 21.15 -17.97 -8.80
C PRO A 86 21.66 -17.59 -7.41
N LYS A 87 22.51 -16.58 -7.33
CA LYS A 87 22.95 -15.97 -6.07
C LYS A 87 21.82 -15.14 -5.47
N GLU A 88 21.44 -15.49 -4.26
CA GLU A 88 20.43 -14.79 -3.49
C GLU A 88 21.01 -13.53 -2.84
N VAL A 89 20.32 -12.39 -3.00
CA VAL A 89 20.66 -11.12 -2.34
C VAL A 89 19.43 -10.63 -1.59
N LEU A 90 19.52 -10.58 -0.27
CA LEU A 90 18.48 -9.98 0.57
C LEU A 90 18.63 -8.46 0.55
N LYS A 91 17.59 -7.76 0.12
CA LYS A 91 17.46 -6.31 0.34
C LYS A 91 16.49 -6.07 1.49
N GLU A 92 16.89 -5.24 2.43
CA GLU A 92 16.08 -4.84 3.57
C GLU A 92 15.95 -3.31 3.60
N THR A 93 14.79 -2.82 4.00
CA THR A 93 14.57 -1.39 4.28
C THR A 93 13.69 -1.27 5.49
N THR A 94 14.08 -0.39 6.42
CA THR A 94 13.33 -0.08 7.64
C THR A 94 13.05 1.41 7.67
N LEU A 95 11.80 1.79 7.89
CA LEU A 95 11.38 3.17 8.07
C LEU A 95 10.52 3.29 9.33
N THR A 96 10.74 4.37 10.08
CA THR A 96 9.86 4.79 11.18
C THR A 96 9.07 6.00 10.74
N PHE A 97 7.77 5.97 10.99
CA PHE A 97 6.80 6.98 10.58
C PHE A 97 6.16 7.61 11.81
N VAL A 98 6.23 8.94 11.87
CA VAL A 98 5.67 9.76 12.95
C VAL A 98 4.40 10.42 12.45
N LYS A 99 3.36 10.40 13.29
CA LYS A 99 2.05 10.93 12.93
C LYS A 99 2.11 12.44 12.70
N THR A 100 1.29 12.89 11.77
CA THR A 100 1.07 14.32 11.56
C THR A 100 -0.21 14.78 12.26
N GLU A 101 -0.44 16.10 12.28
CA GLU A 101 -1.75 16.65 12.69
C GLU A 101 -2.89 16.18 11.78
N ARG A 102 -2.57 15.77 10.55
CA ARG A 102 -3.54 15.23 9.60
C ARG A 102 -3.77 13.73 9.89
N PRO A 103 -5.01 13.31 10.21
CA PRO A 103 -5.31 11.91 10.46
C PRO A 103 -4.91 11.03 9.28
N ASN A 104 -4.36 9.85 9.56
CA ASN A 104 -3.95 8.86 8.56
C ASN A 104 -2.84 9.33 7.61
N PHE A 105 -2.06 10.32 8.01
CA PHE A 105 -0.83 10.74 7.35
C PHE A 105 0.33 10.75 8.34
N TRP A 106 1.46 10.26 7.88
CA TRP A 106 2.72 10.22 8.61
C TRP A 106 3.87 10.69 7.72
N HIS A 107 4.88 11.31 8.30
CA HIS A 107 6.17 11.53 7.63
C HIS A 107 7.22 10.62 8.24
N SER A 108 8.32 10.38 7.54
CA SER A 108 9.45 9.66 8.13
C SER A 108 9.99 10.43 9.34
N GLY A 109 10.30 9.71 10.42
CA GLY A 109 10.91 10.29 11.62
C GLY A 109 12.37 10.69 11.42
N GLN A 110 13.05 10.09 10.43
CA GLN A 110 14.36 10.54 9.97
C GLN A 110 14.13 11.57 8.86
N GLY A 111 14.34 12.84 9.17
CA GLY A 111 14.47 13.87 8.13
C GLY A 111 15.71 13.60 7.30
N GLY A 112 15.60 13.71 5.98
CA GLY A 112 16.70 13.60 5.03
C GLY A 112 16.82 14.86 4.17
N ASP A 113 18.03 15.21 3.76
CA ASP A 113 18.25 16.23 2.75
C ASP A 113 18.26 15.57 1.36
N ILE A 114 17.16 15.78 0.63
CA ILE A 114 16.99 15.21 -0.71
C ILE A 114 18.05 15.71 -1.71
N PHE A 115 18.66 16.88 -1.48
CA PHE A 115 19.74 17.40 -2.30
C PHE A 115 21.11 16.83 -1.91
N ALA A 116 21.23 16.29 -0.69
CA ALA A 116 22.40 15.52 -0.26
C ALA A 116 22.33 14.03 -0.66
N GLY A 117 21.27 13.63 -1.36
CA GLY A 117 21.02 12.25 -1.80
C GLY A 117 20.19 11.41 -0.84
N ASP A 118 19.66 11.99 0.23
CA ASP A 118 18.76 11.28 1.14
C ASP A 118 17.36 11.08 0.50
N THR A 119 16.59 10.16 1.07
CA THR A 119 15.20 9.95 0.67
C THR A 119 14.24 10.76 1.54
N ILE A 120 13.20 11.33 0.93
CA ILE A 120 12.02 11.81 1.65
C ILE A 120 10.93 10.75 1.56
N SER A 121 10.38 10.34 2.71
CA SER A 121 9.34 9.32 2.76
C SER A 121 8.13 9.76 3.58
N TRP A 122 6.94 9.35 3.15
CA TRP A 122 5.69 9.56 3.89
C TRP A 122 4.75 8.37 3.71
N ALA A 123 3.79 8.25 4.62
CA ALA A 123 2.76 7.23 4.57
C ALA A 123 1.37 7.84 4.61
N GLN A 124 0.43 7.17 3.95
CA GLN A 124 -0.98 7.49 3.97
C GLN A 124 -1.80 6.21 4.17
N LEU A 125 -2.80 6.26 5.05
CA LEU A 125 -3.79 5.21 5.17
C LEU A 125 -5.13 5.72 4.62
N ARG A 126 -5.74 4.94 3.73
CA ARG A 126 -7.08 5.21 3.19
C ARG A 126 -7.84 3.90 3.10
N LYS A 127 -9.03 3.86 3.69
CA LYS A 127 -9.85 2.66 3.88
C LYS A 127 -9.02 1.56 4.54
N GLN A 128 -8.64 0.53 3.78
CA GLN A 128 -7.82 -0.59 4.22
C GLN A 128 -6.48 -0.67 3.48
N THR A 129 -6.05 0.42 2.84
CA THR A 129 -4.82 0.50 2.05
C THR A 129 -3.82 1.46 2.70
N LEU A 130 -2.73 0.91 3.21
CA LEU A 130 -1.54 1.65 3.63
C LEU A 130 -0.66 1.87 2.40
N THR A 131 -0.39 3.13 2.07
CA THR A 131 0.49 3.54 0.99
C THR A 131 1.71 4.22 1.55
N ILE A 132 2.91 3.73 1.21
CA ILE A 132 4.17 4.37 1.53
C ILE A 132 4.79 4.90 0.25
N TYR A 133 5.23 6.14 0.30
CA TYR A 133 5.95 6.82 -0.76
C TYR A 133 7.38 7.05 -0.29
N VAL A 134 8.34 6.75 -1.16
CA VAL A 134 9.76 7.01 -0.96
C VAL A 134 10.26 7.75 -2.20
N MET A 135 10.72 8.98 -2.01
CA MET A 135 11.24 9.85 -3.06
C MET A 135 12.74 10.08 -2.87
N ALA A 136 13.47 10.13 -3.97
CA ALA A 136 14.86 10.61 -4.01
C ALA A 136 15.08 11.46 -5.26
N ILE A 137 16.11 12.30 -5.23
CA ILE A 137 16.68 12.93 -6.44
C ILE A 137 17.91 12.13 -6.84
N SER A 138 17.98 11.75 -8.11
CA SER A 138 19.16 11.07 -8.67
C SER A 138 20.31 12.06 -8.90
N GLU A 139 21.53 11.54 -9.09
CA GLU A 139 22.72 12.37 -9.36
C GLU A 139 22.58 13.30 -10.57
N VAL A 140 21.74 12.93 -11.54
CA VAL A 140 21.47 13.72 -12.76
C VAL A 140 20.28 14.67 -12.62
N GLY A 141 19.64 14.71 -11.46
CA GLY A 141 18.53 15.63 -11.15
C GLY A 141 17.13 15.05 -11.37
N ASP A 142 16.99 13.88 -11.98
CA ASP A 142 15.69 13.21 -12.14
C ASP A 142 15.15 12.78 -10.77
N TYR A 143 13.83 12.83 -10.58
CA TYR A 143 13.21 12.26 -9.39
C TYR A 143 12.96 10.75 -9.58
N ASP A 144 13.25 10.00 -8.53
CA ASP A 144 12.87 8.61 -8.38
C ASP A 144 11.77 8.50 -7.31
N MET A 145 10.70 7.80 -7.63
CA MET A 145 9.55 7.59 -6.73
C MET A 145 9.23 6.10 -6.63
N GLN A 146 9.18 5.60 -5.41
CA GLN A 146 8.72 4.26 -5.11
C GLN A 146 7.44 4.32 -4.29
N VAL A 147 6.39 3.65 -4.78
CA VAL A 147 5.08 3.60 -4.16
C VAL A 147 4.78 2.17 -3.76
N TYR A 148 4.54 1.95 -2.47
CA TYR A 148 4.20 0.65 -1.90
C TYR A 148 2.78 0.70 -1.35
N LYS A 149 1.83 0.09 -2.04
CA LYS A 149 0.46 -0.08 -1.54
C LYS A 149 0.30 -1.46 -0.91
N ARG A 150 -0.25 -1.48 0.29
CA ARG A 150 -0.57 -2.67 1.07
C ARG A 150 -2.03 -2.61 1.46
N THR A 151 -2.85 -3.48 0.86
CA THR A 151 -4.30 -3.49 1.07
C THR A 151 -4.68 -4.73 1.85
N LEU A 152 -5.27 -4.58 3.03
CA LEU A 152 -5.80 -5.73 3.78
C LEU A 152 -7.02 -6.29 3.05
N THR A 153 -7.07 -7.61 2.85
CA THR A 153 -8.18 -8.32 2.20
C THR A 153 -8.52 -9.58 3.01
N GLY A 154 -9.42 -9.44 3.98
CA GLY A 154 -9.73 -10.53 4.92
C GLY A 154 -8.50 -10.90 5.75
N VAL A 155 -7.99 -12.13 5.56
CA VAL A 155 -6.80 -12.64 6.26
C VAL A 155 -5.48 -12.40 5.52
N ASN A 156 -5.54 -11.77 4.34
CA ASN A 156 -4.39 -11.54 3.48
C ASN A 156 -4.07 -10.04 3.37
N MET A 157 -2.89 -9.74 2.84
CA MET A 157 -2.49 -8.41 2.40
C MET A 157 -2.10 -8.47 0.93
N GLU A 158 -2.75 -7.67 0.09
CA GLU A 158 -2.34 -7.46 -1.29
C GLU A 158 -1.25 -6.39 -1.34
N LEU A 159 -0.15 -6.72 -2.01
CA LEU A 159 0.96 -5.81 -2.26
C LEU A 159 0.88 -5.32 -3.71
N ASP A 160 0.97 -4.01 -3.91
CA ASP A 160 1.09 -3.38 -5.21
C ASP A 160 2.20 -2.31 -5.16
N PHE A 161 3.29 -2.59 -5.85
CA PHE A 161 4.48 -1.76 -5.90
C PHE A 161 4.62 -1.10 -7.26
N THR A 162 5.06 0.15 -7.28
CA THR A 162 5.43 0.87 -8.50
C THR A 162 6.70 1.69 -8.27
N ALA A 163 7.68 1.55 -9.16
CA ALA A 163 8.84 2.44 -9.26
C ALA A 163 8.68 3.34 -10.49
N ILE A 164 8.89 4.63 -10.29
CA ILE A 164 8.75 5.69 -11.30
C ILE A 164 10.08 6.45 -11.33
N ARG A 165 10.55 6.79 -12.52
CA ARG A 165 11.64 7.75 -12.75
C ARG A 165 11.15 8.81 -13.72
N ASP A 166 11.18 10.06 -13.28
CA ASP A 166 10.74 11.21 -14.08
C ASP A 166 9.40 10.97 -14.82
N GLY A 167 8.40 10.51 -14.06
CA GLY A 167 7.05 10.22 -14.56
C GLY A 167 6.88 8.88 -15.28
N ALA A 168 7.97 8.23 -15.71
CA ALA A 168 7.92 6.94 -16.40
C ALA A 168 7.95 5.75 -15.43
N VAL A 169 6.99 4.82 -15.56
CA VAL A 169 6.99 3.57 -14.78
C VAL A 169 8.13 2.66 -15.24
N ARG A 170 9.01 2.30 -14.30
CA ARG A 170 10.21 1.46 -14.53
C ARG A 170 10.00 0.02 -14.08
N ARG A 171 9.21 -0.16 -13.02
CA ARG A 171 8.95 -1.48 -12.42
C ARG A 171 7.62 -1.49 -11.70
N THR A 172 6.93 -2.61 -11.77
CA THR A 172 5.79 -2.91 -10.91
C THR A 172 6.04 -4.24 -10.19
N ALA A 173 5.34 -4.46 -9.09
CA ALA A 173 5.21 -5.79 -8.51
C ALA A 173 3.85 -5.96 -7.84
N LYS A 174 3.22 -7.11 -8.05
CA LYS A 174 1.95 -7.45 -7.41
C LYS A 174 2.07 -8.80 -6.72
N GLY A 175 1.55 -8.89 -5.51
CA GLY A 175 1.66 -10.09 -4.69
C GLY A 175 0.60 -10.19 -3.62
N ARG A 176 0.58 -11.34 -2.96
CA ARG A 176 -0.27 -11.59 -1.80
C ARG A 176 0.58 -12.12 -0.66
N LEU A 177 0.41 -11.49 0.50
CA LEU A 177 1.09 -11.84 1.73
C LEU A 177 0.07 -12.38 2.72
N ILE A 178 0.51 -13.31 3.55
CA ILE A 178 -0.25 -13.87 4.67
C ILE A 178 0.41 -13.46 5.98
N LEU A 179 -0.40 -13.24 7.02
CA LEU A 179 0.12 -12.99 8.37
C LEU A 179 0.79 -14.27 8.88
N PHE A 180 2.05 -14.16 9.28
CA PHE A 180 2.90 -15.24 9.75
C PHE A 180 3.11 -15.12 11.26
N GLY A 181 2.85 -16.21 12.00
CA GLY A 181 2.96 -16.23 13.47
C GLY A 181 1.83 -15.41 14.12
N LYS A 182 0.91 -16.10 14.79
CA LYS A 182 -0.08 -15.47 15.67
C LYS A 182 0.38 -15.59 17.12
#